data_AF-A0A397FRQ8-F1
#
_entry.id   AF-A0A397FRQ8-F1
#
_cell.length_a   1.000
_cell.length_b   1.000
_cell.length_c   1.000
_cell.angle_alpha   90.00
_cell.angle_beta   90.00
_cell.angle_gamma   90.00
#
_symmetry.space_group_name_H-M   'P 1'
#
loop_
_entity.id
_entity.type
_entity.pdbx_description
1 polymer ?
#
loop_
_entity_poly.entity_id
_entity_poly.type
_entity_poly.pdbx_seq_one_letter_code
_entity_poly.pdbx_strand_id
1 'polypeptide(L)' 'MMSKKTIFLEEEGKIVKKYNVNSFQVQLTKNNLLVTADIANRLKSKDKRWKKIMEGDKVLVEIPLGDLKGRIIGLLS' A
#
# COMPACT_ATOMS: atom_id res chain seq x y z
N MET A 1 28.73 2.98 -7.84
CA MET A 1 27.37 2.40 -7.99
C MET A 1 26.38 3.56 -8.11
N MET A 2 25.83 3.82 -9.30
CA MET A 2 24.73 4.78 -9.42
C MET A 2 23.51 4.20 -8.71
N SER A 3 23.12 4.82 -7.60
CA SER A 3 21.84 4.55 -6.94
C SER A 3 20.75 4.91 -7.96
N LYS A 4 20.15 3.90 -8.61
CA LYS A 4 18.93 4.13 -9.40
C LYS A 4 17.91 4.73 -8.44
N LYS A 5 17.63 6.03 -8.58
CA LYS A 5 16.54 6.68 -7.84
C LYS A 5 15.26 6.01 -8.29
N THR A 6 14.74 5.08 -7.49
CA THR A 6 13.41 4.54 -7.69
C THR A 6 12.43 5.68 -7.41
N ILE A 7 11.68 6.06 -8.43
CA ILE A 7 10.61 7.05 -8.31
C ILE A 7 9.38 6.29 -7.82
N PHE A 8 8.72 6.83 -6.80
CA PHE A 8 7.51 6.27 -6.23
C PHE A 8 6.32 7.20 -6.52
N LEU A 9 5.17 6.59 -6.77
CA LEU A 9 3.88 7.25 -6.84
C LEU A 9 3.10 6.96 -5.56
N GLU A 10 2.59 8.00 -4.92
CA GLU A 10 1.67 7.87 -3.80
C GLU A 10 0.24 8.03 -4.32
N GLU A 11 -0.60 7.03 -4.10
CA GLU A 11 -1.97 6.98 -4.59
C GLU A 11 -2.90 6.39 -3.52
N GLU A 12 -4.15 6.87 -3.50
CA GLU A 12 -5.19 6.32 -2.63
C GLU A 12 -5.73 5.02 -3.20
N GLY A 13 -6.07 4.09 -2.31
CA GLY A 13 -6.69 2.85 -2.70
C GLY A 13 -7.59 2.27 -1.63
N LYS A 14 -8.39 1.29 -2.06
CA LYS A 14 -9.30 0.53 -1.21
C LYS A 14 -8.84 -0.92 -1.16
N ILE A 15 -8.80 -1.50 0.04
CA ILE A 15 -8.46 -2.90 0.19
C ILE A 15 -9.61 -3.76 -0.32
N VAL A 16 -9.29 -4.63 -1.27
CA VAL A 16 -10.26 -5.56 -1.86
C VAL A 16 -10.03 -7.00 -1.41
N LYS A 17 -8.82 -7.33 -0.93
CA LYS A 17 -8.52 -8.67 -0.43
C LYS A 17 -7.41 -8.64 0.61
N LYS A 18 -7.54 -9.46 1.66
CA LYS A 18 -6.47 -9.70 2.64
C LYS A 18 -5.78 -11.05 2.39
N TYR A 19 -4.48 -11.03 2.07
CA TYR A 19 -3.71 -12.27 1.94
C TYR A 19 -3.13 -12.72 3.27
N ASN A 20 -2.58 -11.78 4.04
CA ASN A 20 -2.07 -12.02 5.39
C ASN A 20 -2.10 -10.72 6.21
N VAL A 21 -1.48 -10.75 7.40
CA VAL A 21 -1.46 -9.59 8.32
C VAL A 21 -0.69 -8.38 7.75
N ASN A 22 0.26 -8.62 6.85
CA ASN A 22 1.13 -7.59 6.28
C ASN A 22 0.89 -7.33 4.79
N SER A 23 0.12 -8.16 4.08
CA SER A 23 0.01 -8.14 2.62
C SER A 23 -1.43 -8.17 2.16
N PHE A 24 -1.78 -7.24 1.27
CA PHE A 24 -3.15 -6.95 0.86
C PHE A 24 -3.21 -6.69 -0.64
N GLN A 25 -4.36 -6.95 -1.24
CA GLN A 25 -4.70 -6.47 -2.57
C GLN A 25 -5.45 -5.14 -2.44
N VAL A 26 -4.96 -4.12 -3.12
CA VAL A 26 -5.51 -2.77 -3.08
C VAL A 26 -5.94 -2.37 -4.49
N GLN A 27 -7.17 -1.89 -4.61
CA GLN A 27 -7.66 -1.23 -5.82
C GLN A 27 -7.39 0.26 -5.71
N LEU A 28 -6.56 0.79 -6.60
CA LEU A 28 -6.26 2.22 -6.65
C LEU A 28 -7.48 3.00 -7.17
N THR A 29 -7.81 4.10 -6.50
CA THR A 29 -9.04 4.85 -6.79
C THR A 29 -8.99 5.57 -8.14
N LYS A 30 -7.81 6.04 -8.55
CA LYS A 30 -7.65 6.88 -9.74
C LYS A 30 -7.72 6.12 -11.07
N ASN A 31 -7.23 4.89 -11.11
CA ASN A 31 -7.13 4.09 -12.34
C ASN A 31 -7.74 2.68 -12.22
N ASN A 32 -8.40 2.36 -11.10
CA ASN A 32 -8.98 1.04 -10.80
C ASN A 32 -7.99 -0.13 -10.89
N LEU A 33 -6.68 0.15 -10.88
CA LEU A 33 -5.64 -0.89 -10.96
C LEU A 33 -5.57 -1.67 -9.66
N LEU A 34 -5.42 -2.99 -9.77
CA LEU A 34 -5.19 -3.87 -8.64
C LEU A 34 -3.68 -4.03 -8.42
N VAL A 35 -3.23 -3.61 -7.24
CA VAL A 35 -1.83 -3.75 -6.82
C VAL A 35 -1.74 -4.62 -5.58
N THR A 36 -0.64 -5.35 -5.45
CA THR A 36 -0.33 -6.06 -4.19
C THR A 36 0.50 -5.13 -3.34
N ALA A 37 0.07 -4.83 -2.12
CA ALA A 37 0.76 -3.88 -1.26
C ALA A 37 1.03 -4.47 0.12
N ASP A 38 2.28 -4.32 0.57
CA ASP A 38 2.71 -4.72 1.90
C ASP A 38 2.72 -3.53 2.86
N ILE A 39 2.49 -3.75 4.15
CA ILE A 39 2.58 -2.68 5.16
C ILE A 39 4.02 -2.18 5.25
N ALA A 40 4.22 -0.88 4.99
CA ALA A 40 5.52 -0.25 5.11
C ALA A 40 6.03 -0.30 6.56
N ASN A 41 7.32 -0.61 6.77
CA ASN A 41 7.91 -0.63 8.11
C ASN A 41 7.71 0.70 8.86
N ARG A 42 7.74 1.83 8.12
CA ARG A 42 7.45 3.17 8.67
C ARG A 42 6.04 3.29 9.26
N LEU A 43 5.04 2.64 8.66
CA LEU A 43 3.68 2.58 9.20
C LEU A 43 3.62 1.63 10.40
N LYS A 44 4.33 0.50 10.34
CA LYS A 44 4.35 -0.49 11.45
C LYS A 44 4.79 0.11 12.77
N SER A 45 5.81 0.97 12.72
CA SER A 45 6.39 1.61 13.89
C SER A 45 5.54 2.79 14.40
N LYS A 46 4.72 3.42 13.56
CA LYS A 46 3.95 4.62 13.90
C LYS A 46 2.53 4.33 14.39
N ASP A 47 1.82 3.39 13.76
CA ASP A 47 0.38 3.24 14.00
C ASP A 47 -0.08 1.78 14.12
N LYS A 48 -0.28 1.29 15.35
CA LYS A 48 -0.71 -0.09 15.62
C LYS A 48 -2.07 -0.47 14.98
N ARG A 49 -2.87 0.48 14.49
CA ARG A 49 -4.12 0.22 13.76
C ARG A 49 -3.89 -0.59 12.49
N TRP A 50 -2.67 -0.59 11.94
CA TRP A 50 -2.33 -1.39 10.76
C TRP A 50 -2.65 -2.90 10.94
N LYS A 51 -2.61 -3.41 12.18
CA LYS A 51 -2.95 -4.82 12.47
C LYS A 51 -4.43 -5.14 12.27
N LYS A 52 -5.29 -4.13 12.33
CA LYS A 52 -6.75 -4.25 12.25
C LYS A 52 -7.31 -3.96 10.87
N ILE A 53 -6.45 -3.70 9.89
CA ILE A 53 -6.86 -3.46 8.51
C ILE A 53 -7.70 -4.64 7.99
N MET A 54 -8.82 -4.30 7.34
CA MET A 54 -9.78 -5.23 6.73
C MET A 54 -10.11 -4.84 5.28
N GLU A 55 -10.81 -5.74 4.61
CA GLU A 55 -11.39 -5.47 3.29
C GLU A 55 -12.41 -4.34 3.39
N GLY A 56 -12.37 -3.41 2.45
CA GLY A 56 -13.19 -2.20 2.46
C GLY A 56 -12.45 -0.95 2.93
N ASP A 57 -11.39 -1.10 3.72
CA ASP A 57 -10.65 0.03 4.28
C ASP A 57 -9.94 0.84 3.20
N LYS A 58 -9.91 2.16 3.39
CA LYS A 58 -9.16 3.10 2.54
C LYS A 58 -7.75 3.29 3.09
N VAL A 59 -6.78 3.22 2.19
CA VAL A 59 -5.35 3.27 2.51
C VAL A 59 -4.59 4.13 1.51
N LEU A 60 -3.46 4.67 1.95
CA LEU A 60 -2.50 5.36 1.09
C LEU A 60 -1.38 4.37 0.71
N VAL A 61 -1.14 4.19 -0.59
CA VAL A 61 -0.18 3.24 -1.13
C VAL A 61 0.89 3.95 -1.92
N GLU A 62 2.14 3.57 -1.70
CA GLU A 62 3.30 4.00 -2.46
C GLU A 62 3.73 2.88 -3.43
N ILE A 63 3.81 3.17 -4.71
CA ILE A 63 4.12 2.20 -5.77
C ILE A 63 5.36 2.66 -6.55
N PRO A 64 6.40 1.82 -6.69
CA PRO A 64 7.52 2.14 -7.55
C PRO A 64 7.10 2.12 -9.03
N LEU A 65 7.56 3.10 -9.81
CA LEU A 65 7.30 3.09 -11.26
C LEU A 65 7.85 1.81 -11.91
N GLY A 66 6.97 1.10 -12.62
CA GLY A 66 7.31 -0.14 -13.34
C GLY A 66 7.11 -1.43 -12.53
N ASP A 67 6.60 -1.36 -11.29
CA ASP A 67 6.24 -2.53 -10.49
C ASP A 67 4.74 -2.50 -10.14
N LEU A 68 4.16 -3.69 -9.91
CA LEU A 68 2.79 -3.88 -9.42
C LEU A 68 2.76 -4.15 -7.90
N LYS A 69 3.94 -4.17 -7.26
CA LYS A 69 4.09 -4.28 -5.82
C LYS A 69 4.28 -2.91 -5.17
N GLY A 70 3.30 -2.52 -4.35
CA GLY A 70 3.33 -1.29 -3.58
C GLY A 70 3.61 -1.51 -2.09
N ARG A 71 3.57 -0.41 -1.34
CA ARG A 71 3.62 -0.41 0.12
C ARG A 71 2.50 0.45 0.67
N ILE A 72 1.75 -0.06 1.64
CA ILE A 72 0.77 0.73 2.39
C ILE A 72 1.53 1.61 3.39
N ILE A 73 1.41 2.92 3.23
CA ILE A 73 2.16 3.93 3.98
C ILE A 73 1.27 4.72 4.94
N GLY A 74 -0.05 4.68 4.75
CA GLY A 74 -1.03 5.34 5.61
C GLY A 74 -2.39 4.67 5.62
N LEU A 75 -3.15 4.92 6.68
CA LEU A 75 -4.55 4.52 6.84
C LEU A 75 -5.40 5.79 6.73
N LEU A 76 -6.38 5.80 5.84
CA LEU A 76 -7.18 7.00 5.55
C LEU A 76 -8.49 7.08 6.36
N SER A 77 -8.84 6.00 7.06
CA SER A 77 -10.02 5.85 7.94
C SER A 77 -11.39 6.07 7.29
#